data_AF-U1PG86-F1
#
_entry.id   AF-U1PG86-F1
#
_cell.length_a   1.000
_cell.length_b   1.000
_cell.length_c   1.000
_cell.angle_alpha   90.00
_cell.angle_beta   90.00
_cell.angle_gamma   90.00
#
_symmetry.space_group_name_H-M   'P 1'
#
loop_
_entity.id
_entity.type
_entity.pdbx_description
1 polymer ?
#
loop_
_entity_poly.entity_id
_entity_poly.type
_entity_poly.pdbx_seq_one_letter_code
_entity_poly.pdbx_strand_id
1 'polypeptide(L)'
;MEVGVVRTPPSQSPELRLLTITEAIEDWIARLGPSVVSIERVFAQDNLRSVIGVAQVMGTAMAAAARAGLEVAQHTPSEAKAAVTGSGTADKAQVQAMVTRILGLDAPPRPADAADALAQAICHGWRGGGTGTDDATEMVSAGGAVRVSARTPAQRQWAAAQAAARRTGAVDPRRMRR
;
A
#
# COMPACT_ATOMS: atom_id res chain seq x y z
N MET A 1 15.48 -6.47 -6.63
CA MET A 1 14.06 -6.09 -6.61
C MET A 1 13.33 -7.02 -7.56
N GLU A 2 12.27 -7.66 -7.09
CA GLU A 2 11.47 -8.61 -7.86
C GLU A 2 10.01 -8.10 -7.90
N VAL A 3 9.31 -8.33 -9.01
CA VAL A 3 7.87 -8.05 -9.13
C VAL A 3 7.20 -9.18 -9.90
N GLY A 4 6.08 -9.65 -9.36
CA GLY A 4 5.29 -10.73 -9.95
C GLY A 4 3.80 -10.39 -9.92
N VAL A 5 3.03 -11.01 -10.81
CA VAL A 5 1.57 -10.89 -10.85
C VAL A 5 0.95 -12.27 -10.97
N VAL A 6 0.19 -12.67 -9.95
CA VAL A 6 -0.55 -13.93 -9.95
C VAL A 6 -1.81 -13.76 -10.79
N ARG A 7 -2.03 -14.67 -11.74
CA ARG A 7 -3.24 -14.71 -12.56
C ARG A 7 -3.95 -16.03 -12.34
N THR A 8 -5.28 -15.96 -12.17
CA THR A 8 -6.13 -17.14 -12.04
C THR A 8 -7.17 -17.16 -13.16
N PRO A 9 -7.51 -18.33 -13.74
CA PRO A 9 -8.56 -18.44 -14.74
C PRO A 9 -9.92 -17.96 -14.19
N PRO A 10 -10.71 -17.20 -14.95
CA PRO A 10 -12.03 -16.75 -14.51
C PRO A 10 -13.05 -17.90 -14.39
N SER A 11 -12.77 -19.06 -15.01
CA SER A 11 -13.58 -20.26 -14.93
C SER A 11 -13.40 -21.06 -13.64
N GLN A 12 -12.35 -20.79 -12.86
CA GLN A 12 -12.15 -21.46 -11.56
C GLN A 12 -13.07 -20.87 -10.50
N SER A 13 -13.50 -21.71 -9.56
CA SER A 13 -14.29 -21.27 -8.41
C SER A 13 -13.49 -20.32 -7.50
N PRO A 14 -14.15 -19.36 -6.83
CA PRO A 14 -13.46 -18.33 -6.03
C PRO A 14 -12.49 -18.90 -5.00
N GLU A 15 -12.84 -20.00 -4.32
CA GLU A 15 -12.02 -20.64 -3.30
C GLU A 15 -10.71 -21.22 -3.86
N LEU A 16 -10.73 -21.81 -5.06
CA LEU A 16 -9.51 -22.30 -5.72
C LEU A 16 -8.62 -21.16 -6.20
N ARG A 17 -9.24 -20.07 -6.64
CA ARG A 17 -8.51 -18.85 -7.03
C ARG A 17 -7.83 -18.21 -5.82
N LEU A 18 -8.53 -18.14 -4.67
CA LEU A 18 -7.98 -17.65 -3.41
C LEU A 18 -6.84 -18.54 -2.91
N LEU A 19 -6.97 -19.87 -2.99
CA LEU A 19 -5.90 -20.81 -2.65
C LEU A 19 -4.64 -20.51 -3.47
N THR A 20 -4.76 -20.44 -4.79
CA THR A 20 -3.65 -20.16 -5.71
C THR A 20 -2.95 -18.83 -5.37
N ILE A 21 -3.73 -17.79 -5.05
CA ILE A 21 -3.19 -16.48 -4.68
C ILE A 21 -2.48 -16.53 -3.31
N THR A 22 -3.06 -17.24 -2.33
CA THR A 22 -2.50 -17.38 -0.98
C THR A 22 -1.16 -18.12 -1.02
N GLU A 23 -1.09 -19.25 -1.73
CA GLU A 23 0.13 -20.03 -1.87
C GLU A 23 1.25 -19.23 -2.53
N ALA A 24 0.94 -18.43 -3.55
CA ALA A 24 1.92 -17.57 -4.19
C ALA A 24 2.43 -16.45 -3.27
N ILE A 25 1.56 -15.86 -2.45
CA ILE A 25 1.96 -14.85 -1.45
C ILE A 25 2.87 -15.50 -0.39
N GLU A 26 2.53 -16.68 0.09
CA GLU A 26 3.33 -17.42 1.07
C GLU A 26 4.71 -17.80 0.51
N ASP A 27 4.79 -18.26 -0.75
CA ASP A 27 6.06 -18.48 -1.45
C ASP A 27 6.90 -17.21 -1.49
N TRP A 28 6.31 -16.07 -1.89
CA TRP A 28 7.04 -14.81 -1.98
C TRP A 28 7.53 -14.32 -0.62
N ILE A 29 6.72 -14.45 0.43
CA ILE A 29 7.14 -14.12 1.80
C ILE A 29 8.33 -15.00 2.22
N ALA A 30 8.24 -16.31 2.01
CA ALA A 30 9.30 -17.24 2.40
C ALA A 30 10.59 -17.01 1.60
N ARG A 31 10.49 -16.75 0.29
CA ARG A 31 11.62 -16.58 -0.62
C ARG A 31 12.29 -15.21 -0.51
N LEU A 32 11.52 -14.14 -0.32
CA LEU A 32 12.04 -12.77 -0.29
C LEU A 32 12.38 -12.28 1.13
N GLY A 33 11.81 -12.90 2.17
CA GLY A 33 12.03 -12.53 3.57
C GLY A 33 11.80 -11.04 3.88
N PRO A 34 10.66 -10.44 3.48
CA PRO A 34 10.40 -9.02 3.75
C PRO A 34 10.22 -8.76 5.25
N SER A 35 10.48 -7.52 5.70
CA SER A 35 10.20 -7.11 7.08
C SER A 35 8.76 -6.62 7.29
N VAL A 36 8.10 -6.17 6.22
CA VAL A 36 6.73 -5.64 6.25
C VAL A 36 6.01 -6.03 4.96
N VAL A 37 4.71 -6.31 5.06
CA VAL A 37 3.82 -6.46 3.91
C VAL A 37 2.95 -5.22 3.77
N SER A 38 3.07 -4.52 2.65
CA SER A 38 2.28 -3.33 2.35
C SER A 38 1.11 -3.67 1.42
N ILE A 39 -0.11 -3.36 1.87
CA ILE A 39 -1.36 -3.70 1.16
C ILE A 39 -2.11 -2.42 0.79
N GLU A 40 -2.69 -2.36 -0.39
CA GLU A 40 -3.59 -1.27 -0.77
C GLU A 40 -4.91 -1.34 0.00
N ARG A 41 -5.31 -0.22 0.61
CA ARG A 41 -6.63 -0.08 1.23
C ARG A 41 -7.68 0.14 0.15
N VAL A 42 -8.71 -0.70 0.16
CA VAL A 42 -9.82 -0.65 -0.80
C VAL A 42 -11.05 0.00 -0.16
N PHE A 43 -11.71 0.88 -0.92
CA PHE A 43 -12.96 1.54 -0.52
C PHE A 43 -14.13 1.04 -1.36
N ALA A 44 -15.24 0.71 -0.71
CA ALA A 44 -16.49 0.37 -1.38
C ALA A 44 -17.29 1.66 -1.66
N GLN A 45 -17.32 2.13 -2.90
CA GLN A 45 -18.23 3.21 -3.29
C GLN A 45 -19.27 2.71 -4.30
N ASP A 46 -18.87 2.13 -5.44
CA ASP A 46 -19.82 1.90 -6.55
C ASP A 46 -19.88 0.46 -7.11
N ASN A 47 -19.03 -0.47 -6.64
CA ASN A 47 -19.04 -1.85 -7.15
C ASN A 47 -18.78 -2.91 -6.05
N LEU A 48 -19.86 -3.24 -5.33
CA LEU A 48 -19.83 -4.21 -4.23
C LEU A 48 -19.34 -5.60 -4.69
N ARG A 49 -19.72 -6.04 -5.89
CA ARG A 49 -19.36 -7.39 -6.39
C ARG A 49 -17.86 -7.55 -6.58
N SER A 50 -17.20 -6.55 -7.18
CA SER A 50 -15.74 -6.61 -7.36
C SER A 50 -15.00 -6.40 -6.04
N VAL A 51 -15.50 -5.50 -5.18
CA VAL A 51 -14.87 -5.20 -3.88
C VAL A 51 -14.82 -6.43 -2.97
N ILE A 52 -15.85 -7.28 -2.96
CA ILE A 52 -15.86 -8.49 -2.12
C ILE A 52 -14.68 -9.41 -2.49
N GLY A 53 -14.46 -9.68 -3.77
CA GLY A 53 -13.35 -10.52 -4.21
C GLY A 53 -11.98 -9.94 -3.86
N VAL A 54 -11.82 -8.62 -4.00
CA VAL A 54 -10.57 -7.94 -3.59
C VAL A 54 -10.37 -8.01 -2.07
N ALA A 55 -11.42 -7.78 -1.28
CA ALA A 55 -11.36 -7.88 0.18
C ALA A 55 -11.00 -9.29 0.65
N GLN A 56 -11.51 -10.34 -0.02
CA GLN A 56 -11.13 -11.72 0.26
C GLN A 56 -9.64 -11.96 0.02
N VAL A 57 -9.09 -11.49 -1.12
CA VAL A 57 -7.65 -11.58 -1.42
C VAL A 57 -6.83 -10.81 -0.38
N MET A 58 -7.23 -9.59 -0.03
CA MET A 58 -6.58 -8.82 1.03
C MET A 58 -6.56 -9.59 2.35
N GLY A 59 -7.68 -10.21 2.74
CA GLY A 59 -7.76 -11.03 3.95
C GLY A 59 -6.75 -12.17 3.95
N THR A 60 -6.59 -12.87 2.82
CA THR A 60 -5.59 -13.94 2.69
C THR A 60 -4.15 -13.41 2.78
N ALA A 61 -3.85 -12.25 2.17
CA ALA A 61 -2.55 -11.61 2.25
C ALA A 61 -2.20 -11.19 3.68
N MET A 62 -3.16 -10.60 4.41
CA MET A 62 -3.02 -10.21 5.81
C MET A 62 -2.78 -11.43 6.71
N ALA A 63 -3.53 -12.51 6.49
CA ALA A 63 -3.35 -13.75 7.24
C ALA A 63 -1.98 -14.40 7.00
N ALA A 64 -1.53 -14.45 5.73
CA ALA A 64 -0.21 -14.97 5.37
C ALA A 64 0.93 -14.14 6.02
N ALA A 65 0.83 -12.81 5.98
CA ALA A 65 1.80 -11.93 6.63
C ALA A 65 1.83 -12.13 8.16
N ALA A 66 0.65 -12.20 8.80
CA ALA A 66 0.54 -12.44 10.24
C ALA A 66 1.11 -13.81 10.65
N ARG A 67 0.87 -14.86 9.86
CA ARG A 67 1.46 -16.19 10.07
C ARG A 67 2.98 -16.18 10.01
N ALA A 68 3.56 -15.33 9.17
CA ALA A 68 5.00 -15.14 9.06
C ALA A 68 5.57 -14.17 10.12
N GLY A 69 4.75 -13.64 11.03
CA GLY A 69 5.18 -12.68 12.05
C GLY A 69 5.52 -11.30 11.51
N LEU A 70 5.00 -10.94 10.33
CA LEU A 70 5.30 -9.68 9.65
C LEU A 70 4.29 -8.59 10.00
N GLU A 71 4.78 -7.36 10.12
CA GLU A 71 3.90 -6.19 10.17
C GLU A 71 3.12 -6.05 8.87
N VAL A 72 1.84 -5.67 8.97
CA VAL A 72 1.01 -5.32 7.82
C VAL A 72 0.74 -3.82 7.83
N ALA A 73 1.25 -3.13 6.81
CA ALA A 73 0.95 -1.73 6.57
C ALA A 73 -0.13 -1.60 5.49
N GLN A 74 -1.02 -0.60 5.64
CA GLN A 74 -2.05 -0.32 4.64
C GLN A 74 -1.98 1.13 4.18
N HIS A 75 -2.04 1.36 2.86
CA HIS A 75 -2.10 2.71 2.29
C HIS A 75 -3.19 2.80 1.23
N THR A 76 -3.79 3.97 1.15
CA THR A 76 -4.78 4.29 0.12
C THR A 76 -4.13 4.47 -1.26
N PRO A 77 -4.88 4.31 -2.35
CA PRO A 77 -4.39 4.57 -3.70
C PRO A 77 -3.82 5.98 -3.85
N SER A 78 -4.49 6.97 -3.26
CA SER A 78 -4.04 8.38 -3.30
C SER A 78 -2.72 8.58 -2.57
N GLU A 79 -2.47 7.86 -1.47
CA GLU A 79 -1.18 7.92 -0.78
C GLU A 79 -0.06 7.31 -1.61
N ALA A 80 -0.29 6.16 -2.25
CA ALA A 80 0.70 5.55 -3.14
C ALA A 80 1.03 6.45 -4.34
N LYS A 81 -0.01 7.00 -4.99
CA LYS A 81 0.14 7.99 -6.07
C LYS A 81 0.92 9.22 -5.63
N ALA A 82 0.54 9.81 -4.49
CA ALA A 82 1.22 10.98 -3.95
C ALA A 82 2.68 10.69 -3.60
N ALA A 83 2.97 9.49 -3.07
CA ALA A 83 4.35 9.10 -2.77
C ALA A 83 5.22 9.13 -4.02
N VAL A 84 4.80 8.49 -5.12
CA VAL A 84 5.64 8.39 -6.33
C VAL A 84 5.57 9.60 -7.26
N THR A 85 4.45 10.32 -7.30
CA THR A 85 4.25 11.42 -8.28
C THR A 85 4.19 12.81 -7.67
N GLY A 86 4.07 12.92 -6.34
CA GLY A 86 3.76 14.18 -5.65
C GLY A 86 2.27 14.56 -5.70
N SER A 87 1.41 13.81 -6.41
CA SER A 87 -0.03 14.05 -6.49
C SER A 87 -0.86 12.80 -6.21
N GLY A 88 -1.84 12.90 -5.30
CA GLY A 88 -2.75 11.79 -5.00
C GLY A 88 -3.76 11.50 -6.12
N THR A 89 -3.90 12.39 -7.10
CA THR A 89 -4.85 12.28 -8.22
C THR A 89 -4.18 11.89 -9.53
N ALA A 90 -2.89 11.56 -9.52
CA ALA A 90 -2.14 11.16 -10.71
C ALA A 90 -2.79 9.96 -11.43
N ASP A 91 -2.67 9.96 -12.76
CA ASP A 91 -3.13 8.84 -13.59
C ASP A 91 -2.14 7.66 -13.56
N LYS A 92 -2.58 6.52 -14.11
CA LYS A 92 -1.77 5.29 -14.10
C LYS A 92 -0.49 5.40 -14.92
N ALA A 93 -0.50 6.17 -16.02
CA ALA A 93 0.67 6.33 -16.88
C ALA A 93 1.75 7.16 -16.16
N GLN A 94 1.35 8.21 -15.45
CA GLN A 94 2.23 9.02 -14.63
C GLN A 94 2.83 8.21 -13.48
N VAL A 95 2.02 7.40 -12.77
CA VAL A 95 2.51 6.49 -11.73
C VAL A 95 3.55 5.53 -12.30
N GLN A 96 3.26 4.88 -13.42
CA GLN A 96 4.18 3.92 -14.05
C GLN A 96 5.49 4.59 -14.47
N ALA A 97 5.43 5.76 -15.12
CA ALA A 97 6.62 6.51 -15.52
C ALA A 97 7.48 6.90 -14.31
N MET A 98 6.85 7.35 -13.23
CA MET A 98 7.57 7.71 -12.00
C MET A 98 8.17 6.50 -11.32
N VAL A 99 7.45 5.38 -11.18
CA VAL A 99 7.99 4.12 -10.63
C VAL A 99 9.22 3.67 -11.42
N THR A 100 9.13 3.70 -12.76
CA THR A 100 10.25 3.36 -13.66
C THR A 100 11.48 4.21 -13.36
N ARG A 101 11.30 5.54 -13.26
CA ARG A 101 12.37 6.49 -12.97
C ARG A 101 12.95 6.33 -11.57
N ILE A 102 12.08 6.18 -10.56
CA ILE A 102 12.46 6.05 -9.15
C ILE A 102 13.34 4.82 -8.93
N LEU A 103 12.99 3.73 -9.58
CA LEU A 103 13.66 2.45 -9.43
C LEU A 103 14.79 2.22 -10.44
N GLY A 104 15.01 3.15 -11.37
CA GLY A 104 16.05 3.03 -12.41
C GLY A 104 15.82 1.85 -13.36
N LEU A 105 14.56 1.55 -13.69
CA LEU A 105 14.23 0.44 -14.59
C LEU A 105 14.46 0.84 -16.06
N ASP A 106 15.02 -0.07 -16.86
CA ASP A 106 15.27 0.15 -18.30
C ASP A 106 13.97 0.31 -19.10
N ALA A 107 12.88 -0.28 -18.61
CA ALA A 107 11.56 -0.20 -19.22
C ALA A 107 10.46 -0.16 -18.16
N PRO A 108 9.27 0.38 -18.51
CA PRO A 108 8.12 0.38 -17.62
C PRO A 108 7.75 -1.04 -17.13
N PRO A 109 7.47 -1.23 -15.83
CA PRO A 109 7.10 -2.54 -15.30
C PRO A 109 5.76 -2.98 -15.91
N ARG A 110 5.70 -4.27 -16.29
CA ARG A 110 4.54 -4.90 -16.92
C ARG A 110 4.19 -6.19 -16.18
N PRO A 111 2.90 -6.55 -16.10
CA PRO A 111 1.72 -5.80 -16.55
C PRO A 111 1.44 -4.56 -15.68
N ALA A 112 0.41 -3.77 -15.97
CA ALA A 112 0.13 -2.51 -15.25
C ALA A 112 0.05 -2.69 -13.73
N ASP A 113 -0.47 -3.83 -13.26
CA ASP A 113 -0.57 -4.18 -11.83
C ASP A 113 0.81 -4.23 -11.14
N ALA A 114 1.90 -4.51 -11.89
CA ALA A 114 3.26 -4.49 -11.37
C ALA A 114 3.70 -3.08 -10.96
N ALA A 115 3.30 -2.05 -11.72
CA ALA A 115 3.59 -0.66 -11.38
C ALA A 115 2.87 -0.25 -10.08
N ASP A 116 1.60 -0.65 -9.94
CA ASP A 116 0.77 -0.35 -8.77
C ASP A 116 1.35 -1.03 -7.51
N ALA A 117 1.79 -2.30 -7.62
CA ALA A 117 2.46 -3.00 -6.52
C ALA A 117 3.80 -2.36 -6.11
N LEU A 118 4.62 -1.96 -7.08
CA LEU A 118 5.88 -1.26 -6.82
C LEU A 118 5.65 0.12 -6.21
N ALA A 119 4.65 0.87 -6.68
CA ALA A 119 4.26 2.14 -6.07
C ALA A 119 3.84 1.96 -4.61
N GLN A 120 3.15 0.87 -4.29
CA GLN A 120 2.76 0.54 -2.92
C GLN A 120 3.96 0.23 -2.02
N ALA A 121 4.93 -0.53 -2.52
CA ALA A 121 6.18 -0.81 -1.82
C ALA A 121 7.01 0.48 -1.60
N ILE A 122 7.10 1.35 -2.60
CA ILE A 122 7.76 2.65 -2.50
C ILE A 122 7.06 3.54 -1.47
N CYS A 123 5.73 3.61 -1.51
CA CYS A 123 4.92 4.37 -0.57
C CYS A 123 5.25 4.00 0.89
N HIS A 124 5.29 2.71 1.18
CA HIS A 124 5.68 2.24 2.51
C HIS A 124 7.16 2.52 2.82
N GLY A 125 8.08 2.17 1.92
CA GLY A 125 9.52 2.34 2.15
C GLY A 125 9.94 3.79 2.39
N TRP A 126 9.30 4.76 1.72
CA TRP A 126 9.61 6.18 1.85
C TRP A 126 9.00 6.87 3.07
N ARG A 127 7.96 6.29 3.69
CA ARG A 127 7.49 6.75 5.00
C ARG A 127 8.57 6.62 6.07
N GLY A 128 9.58 5.78 5.85
CA GLY A 128 10.67 5.48 6.79
C GLY A 128 10.15 4.63 7.95
N GLY A 129 11.05 3.88 8.59
CA GLY A 129 10.76 2.98 9.73
C GLY A 129 10.28 3.66 11.02
N GLY A 130 9.50 4.74 10.91
CA GLY A 130 8.51 5.09 11.90
C GLY A 130 7.29 4.22 11.62
N THR A 131 7.15 3.17 12.43
CA THR A 131 5.85 2.58 12.77
C THR A 131 4.80 3.67 12.70
N GLY A 132 3.73 3.44 11.94
CA GLY A 132 2.58 4.33 11.90
C GLY A 132 1.90 4.39 13.25
N THR A 133 2.52 5.04 14.23
CA THR A 133 1.84 5.62 15.38
C THR A 133 1.43 7.00 14.90
N ASP A 134 0.26 7.08 14.29
CA ASP A 134 -0.67 8.16 14.54
C ASP A 134 -2.07 7.57 14.32
N ASP A 135 -2.66 7.25 15.49
CA ASP A 135 -4.05 6.87 15.80
C ASP A 135 -4.45 5.36 15.85
N ALA A 136 -4.38 4.86 17.09
CA ALA A 136 -5.18 3.80 17.73
C ALA A 136 -4.92 2.33 17.37
N THR A 137 -3.83 1.76 17.88
CA THR A 137 -3.84 0.56 18.75
C THR A 137 -2.48 0.50 19.45
N GLU A 138 -2.47 0.64 20.77
CA GLU A 138 -1.27 0.44 21.59
C GLU A 138 -0.77 -1.00 21.43
N MET A 139 0.47 -1.18 20.95
CA MET A 139 1.25 -2.37 21.24
C MET A 139 2.55 -1.94 21.92
N VAL A 140 2.58 -2.18 23.23
CA VAL A 140 3.74 -1.98 24.10
C VAL A 140 4.71 -3.14 23.90
N SER A 141 5.95 -2.86 23.47
CA SER A 141 7.06 -3.82 23.57
C SER A 141 7.79 -3.64 24.90
N ALA A 142 8.02 -4.75 25.61
CA ALA A 142 8.53 -4.85 26.98
C ALA A 142 10.01 -4.44 27.19
N GLY A 143 10.59 -3.57 26.35
CA GLY A 143 12.04 -3.33 26.32
C GLY A 143 12.52 -1.89 26.18
N GLY A 144 11.63 -0.89 26.25
CA GLY A 144 11.97 0.52 26.55
C GLY A 144 13.27 1.10 25.97
N ALA A 145 13.37 1.27 24.64
CA ALA A 145 14.31 2.23 24.05
C ALA A 145 13.87 2.64 22.63
N VAL A 146 13.20 3.79 22.51
CA VAL A 146 12.86 4.39 21.21
C VAL A 146 14.04 5.24 20.74
N ARG A 147 14.66 4.89 19.62
CA ARG A 147 15.64 5.75 18.93
C ARG A 147 14.91 6.61 17.89
N VAL A 148 14.83 7.91 18.13
CA VAL A 148 14.29 8.88 17.18
C VAL A 148 15.41 9.35 16.25
N SER A 149 15.40 8.93 14.98
CA SER A 149 16.27 9.53 13.96
C SER A 149 15.58 10.74 13.33
N ALA A 150 16.30 11.86 13.18
CA ALA A 150 15.78 13.08 12.59
C ALA A 150 15.34 12.88 11.12
N ARG A 151 14.17 13.42 10.77
CA ARG A 151 13.56 13.27 9.43
C ARG A 151 14.41 13.92 8.33
N THR A 152 14.52 13.26 7.19
CA THR A 152 15.20 13.78 5.99
C THR A 152 14.40 14.93 5.35
N PRO A 153 15.01 15.75 4.49
CA PRO A 153 14.31 16.83 3.79
C PRO A 153 13.10 16.36 2.95
N ALA A 154 13.20 15.19 2.31
CA ALA A 154 12.11 14.59 1.53
C ALA A 154 10.91 14.18 2.41
N GLN A 155 11.19 13.59 3.58
CA GLN A 155 10.16 13.23 4.56
C GLN A 155 9.42 14.46 5.11
N ARG A 156 10.11 15.60 5.27
CA ARG A 156 9.49 16.87 5.68
C ARG A 156 8.57 17.43 4.59
N GLN A 157 8.99 17.38 3.33
CA GLN A 157 8.18 17.84 2.20
C GLN A 157 6.91 16.97 2.04
N TRP A 158 7.04 15.65 2.19
CA TRP A 158 5.90 14.73 2.16
C TRP A 158 4.94 14.95 3.34
N ALA A 159 5.45 15.12 4.56
CA ALA A 159 4.62 15.44 5.73
C ALA A 159 3.85 16.77 5.55
N ALA A 160 4.50 17.79 4.97
CA ALA A 160 3.85 19.06 4.64
C ALA A 160 2.75 18.89 3.58
N ALA A 161 2.99 18.06 2.56
CA ALA A 161 1.99 17.74 1.52
C ALA A 161 0.77 17.00 2.10
N GLN A 162 0.98 16.03 3.01
CA GLN A 162 -0.12 15.36 3.72
C GLN A 162 -0.94 16.33 4.58
N ALA A 163 -0.28 17.22 5.33
CA ALA A 163 -0.95 18.22 6.16
C ALA A 163 -1.73 19.25 5.33
N ALA A 164 -1.31 19.51 4.09
CA ALA A 164 -2.06 20.33 3.14
C ALA A 164 -3.30 19.59 2.60
N ALA A 165 -3.16 18.32 2.23
CA ALA A 165 -4.27 17.50 1.72
C ALA A 165 -5.39 17.26 2.76
N ARG A 166 -5.04 17.12 4.04
CA ARG A 166 -6.03 17.04 5.14
C ARG A 166 -6.89 18.30 5.28
N ARG A 167 -6.36 19.47 4.93
CA ARG A 167 -7.08 20.76 5.03
C ARG A 167 -8.08 20.99 3.88
N THR A 168 -7.89 20.34 2.73
CA THR A 168 -8.79 20.49 1.58
C THR A 168 -9.99 19.52 1.59
N GLY A 169 -9.98 18.50 2.47
CA GLY A 169 -11.07 17.51 2.58
C GLY A 169 -12.11 17.79 3.67
N ALA A 170 -11.90 18.78 4.54
CA ALA A 170 -12.86 19.14 5.58
C ALA A 170 -13.90 20.13 5.02
N VAL A 171 -15.03 19.61 4.52
CA VAL A 171 -16.21 20.43 4.27
C VAL A 171 -16.74 20.92 5.62
N ASP A 172 -16.78 22.24 5.83
CA ASP A 172 -17.36 22.85 7.04
C ASP A 172 -18.85 22.47 7.15
N PRO A 173 -19.27 21.70 8.18
CA PRO A 173 -20.65 21.27 8.35
C PRO A 173 -21.64 22.43 8.55
N ARG A 174 -21.17 23.66 8.74
CA ARG A 174 -22.02 24.87 8.89
C ARG A 174 -22.50 25.46 7.56
N ARG A 175 -22.04 24.96 6.41
CA ARG A 175 -22.46 25.47 5.08
C ARG A 175 -23.67 24.79 4.45
N MET A 176 -24.31 23.82 5.09
CA MET A 176 -25.47 23.07 4.55
C MET A 176 -26.86 23.55 5.02
N ARG A 177 -26.97 24.73 5.64
CA ARG A 177 -28.29 25.32 5.99
C ARG A 177 -28.41 26.74 5.47
N ARG A 178 -28.87 26.90 4.23
CA ARG A 178 -29.70 28.00 3.75
C ARG A 178 -30.61 27.50 2.63
#